data_AF-A0A231PLZ4-F1
#
_entry.id   AF-A0A231PLZ4-F1
#
_cell.length_a   1.000
_cell.length_b   1.000
_cell.length_c   1.000
_cell.angle_alpha   90.00
_cell.angle_beta   90.00
_cell.angle_gamma   90.00
#
_symmetry.space_group_name_H-M   'P 1'
#
loop_
_entity.id
_entity.type
_entity.pdbx_description
1 polymer ?
#
loop_
_entity_poly.entity_id
_entity_poly.type
_entity_poly.pdbx_seq_one_letter_code
_entity_poly.pdbx_strand_id
1 'polypeptide(L)'
;MVEAGFRALARLRRAPALHPQGLTCGGEVEVVDDGGGPWDVPWLDTPRRLDVTVRLSRAGGLPRRLPDGLGLAVRVTDADGPDRTLDLLMTGSGRGRAGRHLPLPRADALRGPYSSLLPYRVAGRSRLLAAFPRRTRQAPVPGDPRSMAAALADGPLVYDLCAETGDRAWRRFAVLTVRTVLPVGQKDTLDFDIYRHSVRGFVPGGALAATRRAAYRGSRSGRNRA
;
A
#
# COMPACT_ATOMS: atom_id res chain seq x y z
N MET A 1 14.33 18.28 -11.43
CA MET A 1 14.41 18.63 -9.99
C MET A 1 13.91 17.50 -9.08
N VAL A 2 12.64 17.06 -9.18
CA VAL A 2 12.07 16.00 -8.30
C VAL A 2 12.92 14.72 -8.27
N GLU A 3 13.25 14.15 -9.43
CA GLU A 3 14.03 12.91 -9.49
C GLU A 3 15.40 13.03 -8.80
N ALA A 4 16.12 14.13 -9.04
CA ALA A 4 17.42 14.38 -8.44
C ALA A 4 17.33 14.53 -6.91
N GLY A 5 16.31 15.24 -6.40
CA GLY A 5 16.08 15.38 -4.96
C GLY A 5 15.81 14.04 -4.28
N PHE A 6 14.92 13.22 -4.86
CA PHE A 6 14.65 11.88 -4.33
C PHE A 6 15.87 10.95 -4.43
N ARG A 7 16.70 11.09 -5.47
CA ARG A 7 17.96 10.36 -5.60
C ARG A 7 18.96 10.74 -4.51
N ALA A 8 19.15 12.04 -4.28
CA ALA A 8 20.04 12.54 -3.23
C ALA A 8 19.57 12.07 -1.84
N LEU A 9 18.27 12.19 -1.56
CA LEU A 9 17.69 11.75 -0.30
C LEU A 9 17.85 10.24 -0.06
N ALA A 10 17.61 9.41 -1.09
CA ALA A 10 17.81 7.97 -1.00
C ALA A 10 19.28 7.59 -0.76
N ARG A 11 20.24 8.27 -1.42
CA ARG A 11 21.67 8.08 -1.18
C ARG A 11 22.07 8.42 0.24
N LEU A 12 21.64 9.59 0.72
CA LEU A 12 21.90 10.04 2.09
C LEU A 12 21.38 9.05 3.11
N ARG A 13 20.18 8.49 2.88
CA ARG A 13 19.54 7.51 3.78
C ARG A 13 20.08 6.09 3.61
N ARG A 14 20.82 5.79 2.52
CA ARG A 14 21.16 4.43 2.07
C ARG A 14 19.95 3.48 2.06
N ALA A 15 18.80 4.04 1.69
CA ALA A 15 17.48 3.42 1.78
C ALA A 15 16.53 4.15 0.81
N PRO A 16 15.30 3.64 0.60
CA PRO A 16 14.29 4.40 -0.14
C PRO A 16 14.13 5.84 0.38
N ALA A 17 13.98 6.79 -0.54
CA ALA A 17 13.85 8.21 -0.23
C ALA A 17 12.67 8.50 0.72
N LEU A 18 11.58 7.75 0.57
CA LEU A 18 10.46 7.66 1.50
C LEU A 18 10.28 6.20 1.87
N HIS A 19 9.70 5.93 3.03
CA HIS A 19 9.53 4.57 3.57
C HIS A 19 10.86 3.82 3.85
N PRO A 20 11.89 4.48 4.43
CA PRO A 20 13.21 3.87 4.65
C PRO A 20 13.18 2.74 5.68
N GLN A 21 12.20 2.74 6.58
CA GLN A 21 12.01 1.72 7.62
C GLN A 21 10.72 0.95 7.33
N GLY A 22 10.80 -0.37 7.29
CA GLY A 22 9.63 -1.20 7.08
C GLY A 22 9.96 -2.69 7.02
N LEU A 23 8.91 -3.48 7.12
CA LEU A 23 8.90 -4.93 7.15
C LEU A 23 8.27 -5.47 5.87
N THR A 24 8.89 -6.47 5.26
CA THR A 24 8.33 -7.16 4.10
C THR A 24 7.73 -8.49 4.57
N CYS A 25 6.52 -8.78 4.11
CA CYS A 25 5.75 -9.91 4.55
C CYS A 25 5.12 -10.65 3.36
N GLY A 26 4.89 -11.94 3.51
CA GLY A 26 4.02 -12.74 2.65
C GLY A 26 2.59 -12.74 3.18
N GLY A 27 1.64 -13.02 2.30
CA GLY A 27 0.24 -13.13 2.63
C GLY A 27 -0.57 -13.53 1.41
N GLU A 28 -1.88 -13.36 1.53
CA GLU A 28 -2.84 -13.61 0.46
C GLU A 28 -3.83 -12.46 0.34
N VAL A 29 -4.35 -12.25 -0.86
CA VAL A 29 -5.52 -11.41 -1.10
C VAL A 29 -6.63 -12.27 -1.67
N GLU A 30 -7.81 -12.18 -1.07
CA GLU A 30 -9.03 -12.82 -1.55
C GLU A 30 -9.93 -11.75 -2.14
N VAL A 31 -10.09 -11.74 -3.46
CA VAL A 31 -11.15 -10.97 -4.13
C VAL A 31 -12.46 -11.67 -3.83
N VAL A 32 -13.44 -10.92 -3.33
CA VAL A 32 -14.72 -11.45 -2.85
C VAL A 32 -15.86 -10.89 -3.68
N ASP A 33 -16.90 -11.70 -3.85
CA ASP A 33 -18.21 -11.17 -4.18
C ASP A 33 -18.84 -10.60 -2.90
N ASP A 34 -19.18 -9.31 -2.93
CA ASP A 34 -19.85 -8.63 -1.82
C ASP A 34 -21.35 -8.42 -2.08
N GLY A 35 -21.89 -8.98 -3.17
CA GLY A 35 -23.29 -8.92 -3.56
C GLY A 35 -23.72 -7.59 -4.19
N GLY A 36 -22.81 -6.63 -4.39
CA GLY A 36 -23.12 -5.41 -5.13
C GLY A 36 -22.92 -5.57 -6.64
N GLY A 37 -23.31 -4.54 -7.43
CA GLY A 37 -23.13 -4.56 -8.88
C GLY A 37 -21.65 -4.63 -9.33
N PRO A 38 -21.35 -5.05 -10.56
CA PRO A 38 -19.96 -5.18 -11.03
C PRO A 38 -19.21 -3.85 -11.04
N TRP A 39 -17.89 -3.92 -10.87
CA TRP A 39 -16.95 -2.81 -11.08
C TRP A 39 -16.52 -2.67 -12.55
N ASP A 40 -16.89 -3.63 -13.38
CA ASP A 40 -16.53 -3.78 -14.80
C ASP A 40 -15.02 -3.99 -14.99
N VAL A 41 -14.38 -4.65 -14.03
CA VAL A 41 -12.93 -4.93 -14.01
C VAL A 41 -12.70 -6.32 -13.41
N PRO A 42 -12.13 -7.28 -14.17
CA PRO A 42 -11.90 -8.65 -13.67
C PRO A 42 -11.07 -8.74 -12.37
N TRP A 43 -10.15 -7.80 -12.16
CA TRP A 43 -9.41 -7.66 -10.90
C TRP A 43 -10.31 -7.49 -9.67
N LEU A 44 -11.40 -6.72 -9.80
CA LEU A 44 -12.30 -6.40 -8.70
C LEU A 44 -13.50 -7.35 -8.62
N ASP A 45 -13.87 -7.97 -9.75
CA ASP A 45 -15.15 -8.69 -9.89
C ASP A 45 -15.02 -10.21 -9.86
N THR A 46 -13.83 -10.78 -10.09
CA THR A 46 -13.67 -12.24 -10.17
C THR A 46 -13.18 -12.80 -8.83
N PRO A 47 -14.01 -13.56 -8.10
CA PRO A 47 -13.60 -14.14 -6.82
C PRO A 47 -12.44 -15.10 -7.00
N ARG A 48 -11.36 -14.86 -6.25
CA ARG A 48 -10.14 -15.67 -6.28
C ARG A 48 -9.22 -15.33 -5.12
N ARG A 49 -8.33 -16.27 -4.79
CA ARG A 49 -7.23 -16.06 -3.85
C ARG A 49 -5.92 -16.00 -4.61
N LEU A 50 -5.09 -15.04 -4.26
CA LEU A 50 -3.79 -14.80 -4.89
C LEU A 50 -2.75 -14.50 -3.82
N ASP A 51 -1.54 -14.96 -4.07
CA ASP A 51 -0.41 -14.63 -3.22
C ASP A 51 -0.04 -13.16 -3.33
N VAL A 52 0.41 -12.61 -2.20
CA VAL A 52 0.88 -11.24 -2.15
C VAL A 52 2.19 -11.11 -1.40
N THR A 53 2.99 -10.15 -1.87
CA THR A 53 4.06 -9.57 -1.04
C THR A 53 3.63 -8.21 -0.54
N VAL A 54 3.69 -8.03 0.77
CA VAL A 54 3.25 -6.81 1.45
C VAL A 54 4.45 -6.12 2.09
N ARG A 55 4.47 -4.80 2.05
CA ARG A 55 5.40 -3.99 2.82
C ARG A 55 4.67 -3.01 3.72
N LEU A 56 4.93 -3.15 5.02
CA LEU A 56 4.45 -2.28 6.09
C LEU A 56 5.60 -1.34 6.47
N SER A 57 5.39 -0.02 6.45
CA SER A 57 6.52 0.92 6.52
C SER A 57 6.19 2.27 7.15
N ARG A 58 7.23 3.04 7.47
CA ARG A 58 7.17 4.41 7.99
C ARG A 58 7.74 5.40 6.99
N ALA A 59 6.92 6.32 6.49
CA ALA A 59 7.18 7.20 5.35
C ALA A 59 8.32 8.17 5.59
N GLY A 60 8.29 8.91 6.70
CA GLY A 60 9.30 9.90 7.07
C GLY A 60 10.57 9.26 7.62
N GLY A 61 10.43 8.15 8.34
CA GLY A 61 11.51 7.54 9.11
C GLY A 61 11.77 8.27 10.43
N LEU A 62 10.73 8.88 11.00
CA LEU A 62 10.81 9.65 12.24
C LEU A 62 11.15 8.73 13.43
N PRO A 63 11.76 9.25 14.51
CA PRO A 63 12.04 8.49 15.71
C PRO A 63 10.82 7.68 16.21
N ARG A 64 11.07 6.47 16.72
CA ARG A 64 10.04 5.48 17.07
C ARG A 64 8.85 6.04 17.86
N ARG A 65 9.13 6.94 18.81
CA ARG A 65 8.14 7.55 19.73
C ARG A 65 7.19 8.55 19.06
N LEU A 66 7.54 9.07 17.88
CA LEU A 66 6.73 10.05 17.16
C LEU A 66 5.78 9.36 16.19
N PRO A 67 4.58 9.93 15.94
CA PRO A 67 3.74 9.56 14.81
C PRO A 67 4.49 9.73 13.49
N ASP A 68 4.21 8.85 12.52
CA ASP A 68 4.76 8.93 11.17
C ASP A 68 3.67 8.55 10.16
N GLY A 69 3.89 8.86 8.89
CA GLY A 69 3.05 8.35 7.80
C GLY A 69 3.24 6.84 7.68
N LEU A 70 2.23 6.05 8.04
CA LEU A 70 2.32 4.60 7.89
C LEU A 70 1.98 4.20 6.46
N GLY A 71 2.78 3.33 5.85
CA GLY A 71 2.62 2.85 4.48
C GLY A 71 2.22 1.39 4.44
N LEU A 72 1.28 1.07 3.55
CA LEU A 72 0.88 -0.27 3.16
C LEU A 72 1.08 -0.40 1.64
N ALA A 73 2.08 -1.16 1.25
CA ALA A 73 2.32 -1.53 -0.14
C ALA A 73 1.99 -3.01 -0.32
N VAL A 74 1.27 -3.35 -1.39
CA VAL A 74 0.85 -4.72 -1.69
C VAL A 74 1.21 -5.00 -3.14
N ARG A 75 1.91 -6.10 -3.39
CA ARG A 75 2.17 -6.64 -4.72
C ARG A 75 1.41 -7.94 -4.82
N VAL A 76 0.48 -8.01 -5.76
CA VAL A 76 -0.26 -9.23 -6.08
C VAL A 76 0.40 -9.91 -7.26
N THR A 77 0.73 -11.18 -7.12
CA THR A 77 1.22 -12.01 -8.23
C THR A 77 0.05 -12.50 -9.07
N ASP A 78 0.27 -12.64 -10.37
CA ASP A 78 -0.68 -13.17 -11.35
C ASP A 78 -2.08 -12.51 -11.33
N ALA A 79 -2.12 -11.21 -11.01
CA ALA A 79 -3.34 -10.44 -10.85
C ALA A 79 -4.18 -10.34 -12.14
N ASP A 80 -3.53 -10.44 -13.30
CA ASP A 80 -4.13 -10.39 -14.65
C ASP A 80 -3.52 -11.46 -15.56
N GLY A 81 -3.33 -12.66 -15.01
CA GLY A 81 -2.69 -13.80 -15.67
C GLY A 81 -1.21 -13.98 -15.30
N PRO A 82 -0.55 -15.04 -15.81
CA PRO A 82 0.81 -15.41 -15.44
C PRO A 82 1.81 -14.26 -15.59
N ASP A 83 2.66 -14.07 -14.58
CA ASP A 83 3.69 -13.04 -14.47
C ASP A 83 3.17 -11.59 -14.50
N ARG A 84 1.84 -11.37 -14.45
CA ARG A 84 1.24 -10.04 -14.38
C ARG A 84 1.04 -9.63 -12.93
N THR A 85 1.88 -8.71 -12.48
CA THR A 85 1.85 -8.20 -11.11
C THR A 85 1.06 -6.90 -11.00
N LEU A 86 0.35 -6.73 -9.89
CA LEU A 86 -0.35 -5.51 -9.52
C LEU A 86 0.25 -4.93 -8.25
N ASP A 87 0.64 -3.65 -8.27
CA ASP A 87 1.00 -2.94 -7.05
C ASP A 87 -0.13 -2.02 -6.59
N LEU A 88 -0.42 -2.07 -5.30
CA LEU A 88 -1.28 -1.14 -4.60
C LEU A 88 -0.45 -0.41 -3.54
N LEU A 89 -0.47 0.92 -3.58
CA LEU A 89 0.26 1.76 -2.63
C LEU A 89 -0.70 2.65 -1.87
N MET A 90 -0.74 2.48 -0.56
CA MET A 90 -1.62 3.22 0.34
C MET A 90 -0.85 3.74 1.55
N THR A 91 -1.33 4.85 2.12
CA THR A 91 -0.76 5.42 3.34
C THR A 91 -1.86 5.79 4.33
N GLY A 92 -1.53 5.79 5.62
CA GLY A 92 -2.45 6.18 6.68
C GLY A 92 -3.12 7.52 6.38
N SER A 93 -4.44 7.55 6.54
CA SER A 93 -5.27 8.70 6.15
C SER A 93 -6.51 8.80 7.04
N GLY A 94 -7.26 9.88 6.89
CA GLY A 94 -8.58 10.01 7.51
C GLY A 94 -9.67 9.21 6.79
N ARG A 95 -10.74 8.86 7.49
CA ARG A 95 -11.90 8.14 6.91
C ARG A 95 -12.87 9.04 6.11
N GLY A 96 -12.92 10.33 6.47
CA GLY A 96 -13.85 11.31 5.92
C GLY A 96 -13.60 11.66 4.45
N ARG A 97 -14.50 12.46 3.85
CA ARG A 97 -14.45 12.84 2.43
C ARG A 97 -13.18 13.61 2.04
N ALA A 98 -12.73 14.55 2.89
CA ALA A 98 -11.48 15.28 2.66
C ALA A 98 -10.25 14.51 3.16
N GLY A 99 -10.32 13.96 4.38
CA GLY A 99 -9.18 13.30 5.04
C GLY A 99 -8.65 12.06 4.34
N ARG A 100 -9.44 11.42 3.45
CA ARG A 100 -8.98 10.28 2.64
C ARG A 100 -7.99 10.66 1.54
N HIS A 101 -7.78 11.95 1.28
CA HIS A 101 -6.80 12.45 0.31
C HIS A 101 -5.52 12.98 0.95
N LEU A 102 -5.44 13.01 2.29
CA LEU A 102 -4.30 13.56 3.02
C LEU A 102 -3.60 12.47 3.84
N PRO A 103 -2.25 12.43 3.84
CA PRO A 103 -1.52 11.61 4.78
C PRO A 103 -1.85 12.03 6.22
N LEU A 104 -2.11 11.04 7.08
CA LEU A 104 -2.36 11.24 8.50
C LEU A 104 -1.28 10.49 9.30
N PRO A 105 -0.29 11.20 9.88
CA PRO A 105 0.68 10.60 10.77
C PRO A 105 0.01 9.96 11.98
N ARG A 106 0.42 8.74 12.32
CA ARG A 106 -0.10 8.02 13.49
C ARG A 106 0.92 7.04 14.06
N ALA A 107 0.80 6.79 15.35
CA ALA A 107 1.63 5.78 16.03
C ALA A 107 1.08 4.36 15.83
N ASP A 108 -0.25 4.20 15.89
CA ASP A 108 -0.92 2.90 15.79
C ASP A 108 -1.30 2.54 14.35
N ALA A 109 -0.71 1.44 13.87
CA ALA A 109 -0.90 0.89 12.53
C ALA A 109 -2.33 0.41 12.26
N LEU A 110 -3.07 0.01 13.28
CA LEU A 110 -4.42 -0.57 13.13
C LEU A 110 -5.53 0.41 13.51
N ARG A 111 -5.21 1.66 13.87
CA ARG A 111 -6.21 2.64 14.33
C ARG A 111 -7.15 3.17 13.24
N GLY A 112 -6.74 3.13 11.97
CA GLY A 112 -7.52 3.75 10.89
C GLY A 112 -7.13 3.30 9.49
N PRO A 113 -7.80 3.84 8.47
CA PRO A 113 -7.62 3.40 7.10
C PRO A 113 -6.30 3.85 6.50
N TYR A 114 -5.87 3.08 5.51
CA TYR A 114 -4.85 3.48 4.55
C TYR A 114 -5.58 3.85 3.26
N SER A 115 -5.17 4.91 2.57
CA SER A 115 -5.76 5.37 1.32
C SER A 115 -4.70 5.47 0.23
N SER A 116 -5.09 5.26 -1.02
CA SER A 116 -4.23 5.55 -2.18
C SER A 116 -3.93 7.05 -2.35
N LEU A 117 -4.66 7.91 -1.62
CA LEU A 117 -4.70 9.39 -1.66
C LEU A 117 -5.13 9.98 -3.00
N LEU A 118 -4.68 9.37 -4.09
CA LEU A 118 -5.00 9.72 -5.46
C LEU A 118 -5.92 8.65 -6.06
N PRO A 119 -6.88 9.04 -6.89
CA PRO A 119 -7.82 8.11 -7.48
C PRO A 119 -7.15 7.20 -8.52
N TYR A 120 -7.69 6.00 -8.62
CA TYR A 120 -7.50 5.08 -9.72
C TYR A 120 -8.61 5.30 -10.76
N ARG A 121 -8.33 4.88 -12.00
CA ARG A 121 -9.33 4.66 -13.03
C ARG A 121 -9.75 3.20 -12.95
N VAL A 122 -11.02 2.99 -12.61
CA VAL A 122 -11.68 1.69 -12.51
C VAL A 122 -12.78 1.69 -13.57
N ALA A 123 -12.61 0.93 -14.65
CA ALA A 123 -13.46 0.99 -15.84
C ALA A 123 -13.67 2.44 -16.32
N GLY A 124 -12.60 3.25 -16.35
CA GLY A 124 -12.63 4.67 -16.71
C GLY A 124 -13.13 5.64 -15.62
N ARG A 125 -13.80 5.14 -14.58
CA ARG A 125 -14.34 5.96 -13.49
C ARG A 125 -13.28 6.24 -12.43
N SER A 126 -13.28 7.46 -11.89
CA SER A 126 -12.32 7.88 -10.86
C SER A 126 -12.73 7.38 -9.48
N ARG A 127 -12.03 6.37 -8.94
CA ARG A 127 -12.30 5.77 -7.62
C ARG A 127 -11.07 5.82 -6.73
N LEU A 128 -11.23 6.17 -5.46
CA LEU A 128 -10.17 5.95 -4.46
C LEU A 128 -10.16 4.51 -3.99
N LEU A 129 -8.99 4.07 -3.53
CA LEU A 129 -8.81 2.80 -2.84
C LEU A 129 -8.49 3.05 -1.37
N ALA A 130 -8.94 2.15 -0.52
CA ALA A 130 -8.56 2.14 0.89
C ALA A 130 -8.38 0.72 1.42
N ALA A 131 -7.58 0.59 2.47
CA ALA A 131 -7.47 -0.61 3.29
C ALA A 131 -7.88 -0.29 4.73
N PHE A 132 -8.90 -0.98 5.22
CA PHE A 132 -9.41 -0.86 6.59
C PHE A 132 -8.89 -2.02 7.43
N PRO A 133 -8.04 -1.77 8.45
CA PRO A 133 -7.59 -2.84 9.33
C PRO A 133 -8.78 -3.44 10.09
N ARG A 134 -8.90 -4.77 10.09
CA ARG A 134 -9.79 -5.48 11.00
C ARG A 134 -9.11 -5.55 12.37
N ARG A 135 -9.69 -4.87 13.36
CA ARG A 135 -9.16 -4.90 14.73
C ARG A 135 -9.64 -6.16 15.43
N THR A 136 -8.71 -7.05 15.73
CA THR A 136 -8.91 -8.21 16.60
C THR A 136 -8.29 -8.00 17.99
N ARG A 137 -7.43 -6.99 18.15
CA ARG A 137 -6.74 -6.66 19.41
C ARG A 137 -7.24 -5.35 20.01
N GLN A 138 -7.27 -5.28 21.35
CA GLN A 138 -7.57 -4.06 22.09
C GLN A 138 -6.35 -3.13 22.20
N ALA A 139 -5.14 -3.68 22.34
CA ALA A 139 -3.91 -2.89 22.47
C ALA A 139 -3.46 -2.25 21.13
N PRO A 140 -2.89 -1.03 21.15
CA PRO A 140 -2.31 -0.41 19.96
C PRO A 140 -1.16 -1.23 19.38
N VAL A 141 -1.02 -1.24 18.05
CA VAL A 141 0.14 -1.85 17.38
C VAL A 141 1.02 -0.73 16.82
N PRO A 142 2.15 -0.40 17.47
CA PRO A 142 3.05 0.62 16.95
C PRO A 142 3.55 0.29 15.54
N GLY A 143 3.56 1.28 14.66
CA GLY A 143 3.93 1.11 13.25
C GLY A 143 5.43 0.95 12.95
N ASP A 144 6.27 0.68 13.97
CA ASP A 144 7.68 0.36 13.74
C ASP A 144 7.89 -1.13 13.40
N PRO A 145 8.93 -1.49 12.64
CA PRO A 145 9.10 -2.86 12.15
C PRO A 145 9.13 -3.94 13.24
N ARG A 146 9.69 -3.65 14.41
CA ARG A 146 9.79 -4.62 15.52
C ARG A 146 8.41 -4.91 16.10
N SER A 147 7.62 -3.87 16.35
CA SER A 147 6.24 -4.01 16.84
C SER A 147 5.33 -4.70 15.82
N MET A 148 5.48 -4.38 14.52
CA MET A 148 4.72 -5.07 13.47
C MET A 148 5.09 -6.55 13.35
N ALA A 149 6.37 -6.91 13.49
CA ALA A 149 6.82 -8.30 13.49
C ALA A 149 6.26 -9.08 14.69
N ALA A 150 6.27 -8.49 15.89
CA ALA A 150 5.66 -9.11 17.07
C ALA A 150 4.15 -9.33 16.88
N ALA A 151 3.43 -8.33 16.35
CA ALA A 151 2.00 -8.45 16.09
C ALA A 151 1.65 -9.54 15.06
N LEU A 152 2.53 -9.80 14.09
CA LEU A 152 2.41 -10.88 13.10
C LEU A 152 2.75 -12.26 13.68
N ALA A 153 3.72 -12.33 14.60
CA ALA A 153 4.03 -13.57 15.32
C ALA A 153 2.84 -14.04 16.17
N ASP A 154 2.07 -13.09 16.71
CA ASP A 154 0.84 -13.36 17.48
C ASP A 154 -0.38 -13.70 16.60
N GLY A 155 -0.29 -13.53 15.28
CA GLY A 155 -1.40 -13.80 14.35
C GLY A 155 -1.48 -12.84 13.17
N PRO A 156 -2.31 -13.16 12.16
CA PRO A 156 -2.35 -12.39 10.92
C PRO A 156 -2.91 -10.97 11.10
N LEU A 157 -2.40 -10.04 10.29
CA LEU A 157 -3.00 -8.72 10.14
C LEU A 157 -3.94 -8.73 8.94
N VAL A 158 -5.22 -8.46 9.18
CA VAL A 158 -6.27 -8.53 8.15
C VAL A 158 -6.76 -7.13 7.80
N TYR A 159 -6.94 -6.86 6.52
CA TYR A 159 -7.46 -5.59 6.02
C TYR A 159 -8.58 -5.82 5.01
N ASP A 160 -9.68 -5.08 5.14
CA ASP A 160 -10.67 -4.98 4.09
C ASP A 160 -10.19 -3.98 3.04
N LEU A 161 -9.98 -4.44 1.81
CA LEU A 161 -9.68 -3.59 0.67
C LEU A 161 -10.98 -3.10 0.07
N CYS A 162 -11.13 -1.78 0.01
CA CYS A 162 -12.33 -1.10 -0.44
C CYS A 162 -12.03 -0.16 -1.59
N ALA A 163 -13.01 -0.02 -2.48
CA ALA A 163 -13.05 1.03 -3.49
C ALA A 163 -14.18 2.00 -3.17
N GLU A 164 -13.99 3.26 -3.57
CA GLU A 164 -15.01 4.28 -3.45
C GLU A 164 -16.14 4.06 -4.47
N THR A 165 -17.39 4.14 -4.03
CA THR A 165 -18.59 4.06 -4.89
C THR A 165 -19.01 5.44 -5.42
N GLY A 166 -20.04 5.50 -6.28
CA GLY A 166 -20.54 6.76 -6.87
C GLY A 166 -20.95 7.82 -5.85
N ASP A 167 -21.58 7.39 -4.76
CA ASP A 167 -22.02 8.19 -3.61
C ASP A 167 -20.88 8.51 -2.60
N ARG A 168 -19.66 8.07 -2.91
CA ARG A 168 -18.44 8.20 -2.07
C ARG A 168 -18.43 7.32 -0.82
N ALA A 169 -19.31 6.32 -0.73
CA ALA A 169 -19.20 5.27 0.27
C ALA A 169 -18.01 4.34 -0.02
N TRP A 170 -17.66 3.51 0.97
CA TRP A 170 -16.64 2.49 0.83
C TRP A 170 -17.31 1.14 0.61
N ARG A 171 -16.94 0.46 -0.46
CA ARG A 171 -17.41 -0.90 -0.76
C ARG A 171 -16.22 -1.84 -0.84
N ARG A 172 -16.27 -2.93 -0.07
CA ARG A 172 -15.21 -3.93 0.02
C ARG A 172 -15.22 -4.78 -1.24
N PHE A 173 -14.07 -4.96 -1.87
CA PHE A 173 -13.92 -5.88 -3.01
C PHE A 173 -12.96 -7.03 -2.70
N ALA A 174 -12.12 -6.89 -1.66
CA ALA A 174 -11.18 -7.93 -1.30
C ALA A 174 -10.83 -7.90 0.20
N VAL A 175 -10.26 -9.00 0.67
CA VAL A 175 -9.68 -9.15 2.00
C VAL A 175 -8.19 -9.46 1.84
N LEU A 176 -7.34 -8.62 2.43
CA LEU A 176 -5.90 -8.81 2.50
C LEU A 176 -5.54 -9.44 3.84
N THR A 177 -4.84 -10.57 3.82
CA THR A 177 -4.33 -11.24 5.02
C THR A 177 -2.81 -11.31 4.98
N VAL A 178 -2.16 -10.59 5.89
CA VAL A 178 -0.70 -10.55 6.04
C VAL A 178 -0.27 -11.51 7.14
N ARG A 179 0.70 -12.39 6.86
CA ARG A 179 1.04 -13.50 7.76
C ARG A 179 2.51 -13.53 8.15
N THR A 180 3.38 -13.77 7.17
CA THR A 180 4.75 -14.22 7.44
C THR A 180 5.73 -13.10 7.17
N VAL A 181 6.60 -12.79 8.11
CA VAL A 181 7.74 -11.90 7.85
C VAL A 181 8.71 -12.61 6.92
N LEU A 182 9.05 -11.97 5.80
CA LEU A 182 10.00 -12.52 4.85
C LEU A 182 11.42 -12.06 5.23
N PRO A 183 12.45 -12.92 5.10
CA PRO A 183 13.84 -12.59 5.41
C PRO A 183 14.47 -11.72 4.30
N VAL A 184 13.83 -10.61 3.96
CA VAL A 184 14.30 -9.65 2.97
C VAL A 184 15.12 -8.58 3.69
N GLY A 185 16.39 -8.44 3.32
CA GLY A 185 17.28 -7.43 3.88
C GLY A 185 16.72 -6.02 3.66
N GLN A 186 17.04 -5.07 4.55
CA GLN A 186 16.55 -3.69 4.42
C GLN A 186 16.96 -3.04 3.09
N LYS A 187 18.10 -3.45 2.53
CA LYS A 187 18.62 -3.02 1.22
C LYS A 187 17.85 -3.62 0.04
N ASP A 188 17.26 -4.80 0.22
CA ASP A 188 16.51 -5.56 -0.79
C ASP A 188 15.02 -5.19 -0.82
N THR A 189 14.70 -3.96 -0.39
CA THR A 189 13.32 -3.45 -0.45
C THR A 189 12.81 -3.59 -1.88
N LEU A 190 11.67 -4.25 -2.05
CA LEU A 190 11.05 -4.43 -3.36
C LEU A 190 10.66 -3.09 -4.00
N ASP A 191 10.81 -3.03 -5.32
CA ASP A 191 10.48 -1.86 -6.14
C ASP A 191 8.99 -1.80 -6.44
N PHE A 192 8.18 -1.45 -5.43
CA PHE A 192 6.75 -1.19 -5.67
C PHE A 192 6.56 0.05 -6.54
N ASP A 193 5.87 -0.11 -7.68
CA ASP A 193 5.63 0.92 -8.69
C ASP A 193 4.29 0.67 -9.39
N ILE A 194 3.26 1.38 -8.94
CA ILE A 194 1.89 1.30 -9.46
C ILE A 194 1.75 1.62 -10.97
N TYR A 195 2.77 2.23 -11.58
CA TYR A 195 2.77 2.52 -13.03
C TYR A 195 3.46 1.45 -13.85
N ARG A 196 4.22 0.54 -13.22
CA ARG A 196 4.83 -0.63 -13.85
C ARG A 196 3.99 -1.89 -13.63
N HIS A 197 3.29 -1.94 -12.50
CA HIS A 197 2.53 -3.09 -12.03
C HIS A 197 1.06 -2.69 -11.88
N SER A 198 0.31 -2.79 -12.98
CA SER A 198 -1.12 -2.46 -13.08
C SER A 198 -1.82 -3.44 -14.00
N VAL A 199 -3.14 -3.55 -13.88
CA VAL A 199 -3.95 -4.55 -14.61
C VAL A 199 -4.99 -3.88 -15.50
N ARG A 200 -5.54 -4.63 -16.47
CA ARG A 200 -6.49 -4.07 -17.44
C ARG A 200 -7.70 -3.45 -16.74
N GLY A 201 -8.06 -2.22 -17.14
CA GLY A 201 -9.21 -1.51 -16.58
C GLY A 201 -9.03 -0.97 -15.16
N PHE A 202 -7.87 -1.21 -14.53
CA PHE A 202 -7.53 -0.76 -13.18
C PHE A 202 -6.13 -0.15 -13.16
N VAL A 203 -6.08 1.17 -13.35
CA VAL A 203 -4.82 1.90 -13.48
C VAL A 203 -4.81 3.13 -12.58
N PRO A 204 -3.65 3.60 -12.12
CA PRO A 204 -3.57 4.85 -11.40
C PRO A 204 -4.09 6.03 -12.23
N GLY A 205 -4.73 7.00 -11.58
CA GLY A 205 -5.10 8.25 -12.22
C GLY A 205 -3.90 9.09 -12.66
N GLY A 206 -4.15 10.08 -13.53
CA GLY A 206 -3.12 10.97 -14.07
C GLY A 206 -2.58 12.01 -13.09
N ALA A 207 -3.31 12.30 -12.00
CA ALA A 207 -2.90 13.29 -11.01
C ALA A 207 -1.52 12.94 -10.43
N LEU A 208 -0.59 13.89 -10.47
CA LEU A 208 0.81 13.75 -10.01
C LEU A 208 1.60 12.58 -10.63
N ALA A 209 1.15 12.00 -11.76
CA ALA A 209 1.80 10.82 -12.32
C ALA A 209 3.25 11.08 -12.74
N ALA A 210 3.54 12.23 -13.37
CA ALA A 210 4.90 12.62 -13.72
C ALA A 210 5.80 12.77 -12.47
N THR A 211 5.27 13.42 -11.42
CA THR A 211 5.96 13.60 -10.15
C THR A 211 6.27 12.27 -9.47
N ARG A 212 5.29 11.36 -9.37
CA ARG A 212 5.48 10.03 -8.76
C ARG A 212 6.49 9.19 -9.53
N ARG A 213 6.42 9.16 -10.87
CA ARG A 213 7.39 8.44 -11.70
C ARG A 213 8.81 8.97 -11.51
N ALA A 214 8.97 10.30 -11.49
CA ALA A 214 10.26 10.93 -11.21
C ALA A 214 10.79 10.58 -9.81
N ALA A 215 9.93 10.63 -8.78
CA ALA A 215 10.29 10.25 -7.42
C ALA A 215 10.71 8.78 -7.31
N TYR A 216 9.99 7.85 -7.96
CA TYR A 216 10.31 6.43 -7.97
C TYR A 216 11.65 6.14 -8.65
N ARG A 217 11.91 6.74 -9.82
CA ARG A 217 13.22 6.59 -10.48
C ARG A 217 14.35 7.16 -9.64
N GLY A 218 14.13 8.33 -9.05
CA GLY A 218 15.10 8.99 -8.18
C GLY A 218 15.47 8.11 -7.00
N SER A 219 14.47 7.71 -6.21
CA SER A 219 14.63 6.85 -5.03
C SER A 219 15.38 5.54 -5.36
N ARG A 220 14.99 4.85 -6.43
CA ARG A 220 15.65 3.60 -6.86
C ARG A 220 17.10 3.77 -7.27
N SER A 221 17.36 4.75 -8.14
CA SER A 221 18.72 5.02 -8.60
C SER A 221 19.64 5.50 -7.46
N GLY A 222 19.08 6.12 -6.43
CA GLY A 222 19.82 6.59 -5.27
C GLY A 222 20.21 5.47 -4.30
N ARG A 223 19.30 4.51 -4.04
CA ARG A 223 19.52 3.43 -3.08
C ARG A 223 20.36 2.27 -3.62
N ASN A 224 20.36 2.04 -4.94
CA ASN A 224 21.11 0.95 -5.58
C ASN A 224 22.56 1.30 -5.93
N ARG A 225 22.99 2.56 -5.72
CA ARG A 225 24.35 3.04 -6.03
C ARG A 225 25.14 3.40 -4.76
N ALA A 226 24.91 2.68 -3.66
CA ALA A 226 25.60 2.88 -2.38
C ALA A 226 26.29 1.60 -1.93
#